data_AF-A0A2G8LNA8-F1
#
_entry.id   AF-A0A2G8LNA8-F1
#
_cell.length_a   1.000
_cell.length_b   1.000
_cell.length_c   1.000
_cell.angle_alpha   90.00
_cell.angle_beta   90.00
_cell.angle_gamma   90.00
#
_symmetry.space_group_name_H-M   'P 1'
#
loop_
_entity.id
_entity.type
_entity.pdbx_description
1 polymer ?
#
loop_
_entity_poly.entity_id
_entity_poly.type
_entity_poly.pdbx_seq_one_letter_code
_entity_poly.pdbx_strand_id
1 'polypeptide(L)'
;MAASTTLCNFGRSKEENTDFFCKNHKSLYESLPPDYAYHICNYQEVADGKCEAEFRIDISNEADAKLWLEKYQQLTKVTFRVEATKLKNGWVNLFKVFYRCQHKTLPRSETASQKMSSKNTNCPAKLAVNVKKIPGKLSK
;
A
#
# COMPACT_ATOMS: atom_id res chain seq x y z
N MET A 1 -3.16 25.56 -8.35
CA MET A 1 -3.76 24.25 -8.68
C MET A 1 -4.13 23.60 -7.36
N ALA A 2 -5.43 23.48 -7.06
CA ALA A 2 -5.89 22.96 -5.79
C ALA A 2 -5.71 21.44 -5.75
N ALA A 3 -4.85 20.94 -4.87
CA ALA A 3 -4.82 19.52 -4.54
C ALA A 3 -6.11 19.20 -3.77
N SER A 4 -7.03 18.48 -4.42
CA SER A 4 -8.26 18.01 -3.78
C SER A 4 -7.90 16.91 -2.78
N THR A 5 -7.59 17.32 -1.55
CA THR A 5 -7.33 16.40 -0.45
C THR A 5 -8.67 15.90 0.05
N THR A 6 -9.10 14.72 -0.40
CA THR A 6 -10.33 14.11 0.16
C THR A 6 -9.96 13.48 1.49
N LEU A 7 -9.98 14.29 2.55
CA LEU A 7 -9.85 13.83 3.92
C LEU A 7 -10.99 12.85 4.22
N CYS A 8 -10.64 11.77 4.94
CA CYS A 8 -11.59 10.76 5.39
C CYS A 8 -12.75 11.44 6.15
N ASN A 9 -13.90 11.58 5.48
CA ASN A 9 -15.07 12.23 6.06
C ASN A 9 -15.60 11.37 7.22
N PHE A 10 -15.31 11.83 8.42
CA PHE A 10 -15.86 11.34 9.69
C PHE A 10 -17.38 11.59 9.66
N GLY A 11 -18.18 10.63 9.17
CA GLY A 11 -19.64 10.77 9.12
C GLY A 11 -20.42 9.97 8.08
N ARG A 12 -19.78 9.24 7.15
CA ARG A 12 -20.49 8.32 6.23
C ARG A 12 -20.48 6.88 6.75
N SER A 13 -21.55 6.13 6.49
CA SER A 13 -21.55 4.67 6.68
C SER A 13 -20.45 4.01 5.84
N LYS A 14 -19.99 2.81 6.24
CA LYS A 14 -18.93 2.07 5.53
C LYS A 14 -19.23 1.93 4.04
N GLU A 15 -20.49 1.62 3.70
CA GLU A 15 -20.97 1.33 2.34
C GLU A 15 -21.01 2.59 1.47
N GLU A 16 -21.51 3.71 2.00
CA GLU A 16 -21.55 5.00 1.28
C GLU A 16 -20.14 5.59 1.05
N ASN A 17 -19.20 5.31 1.96
CA ASN A 17 -17.82 5.72 1.81
C ASN A 17 -17.14 4.92 0.69
N THR A 18 -17.29 3.60 0.66
CA THR A 18 -16.75 2.75 -0.41
C THR A 18 -17.31 3.08 -1.78
N ASP A 19 -18.63 3.32 -1.90
CA ASP A 19 -19.27 3.65 -3.18
C ASP A 19 -18.80 5.00 -3.73
N PHE A 20 -18.64 6.01 -2.87
CA PHE A 20 -18.10 7.31 -3.25
C PHE A 20 -16.65 7.23 -3.76
N PHE A 21 -15.77 6.51 -3.04
CA PHE A 21 -14.38 6.37 -3.49
C PHE A 21 -14.25 5.47 -4.72
N CYS A 22 -15.09 4.44 -4.88
CA CYS A 22 -15.11 3.57 -6.05
C CYS A 22 -15.48 4.35 -7.32
N LYS A 23 -16.45 5.26 -7.23
CA LYS A 23 -16.86 6.13 -8.34
C LYS A 23 -15.78 7.13 -8.75
N ASN A 24 -15.01 7.65 -7.79
CA ASN A 24 -14.01 8.69 -8.06
C ASN A 24 -12.59 8.17 -8.35
N HIS A 25 -12.27 6.93 -7.95
CA HIS A 25 -10.91 6.37 -8.06
C HIS A 25 -10.93 4.94 -8.62
N LYS A 26 -11.63 4.76 -9.74
CA LYS A 26 -11.81 3.46 -10.40
C LYS A 26 -10.49 2.73 -10.68
N SER A 27 -9.47 3.45 -11.13
CA SER A 27 -8.14 2.89 -11.45
C SER A 27 -7.45 2.26 -10.23
N LEU A 28 -7.68 2.80 -9.02
CA LEU A 28 -7.16 2.20 -7.79
C LEU A 28 -7.84 0.86 -7.54
N TYR A 29 -9.17 0.79 -7.59
CA TYR A 29 -9.91 -0.45 -7.35
C TYR A 29 -9.61 -1.54 -8.40
N GLU A 30 -9.40 -1.16 -9.66
CA GLU A 30 -8.96 -2.10 -10.72
C GLU A 30 -7.57 -2.69 -10.42
N SER A 31 -6.73 -2.00 -9.66
CA SER A 31 -5.40 -2.47 -9.26
C SER A 31 -5.39 -3.31 -7.97
N LEU A 32 -6.53 -3.42 -7.28
CA LEU A 32 -6.65 -4.13 -6.01
C LEU A 32 -7.22 -5.55 -6.22
N PRO A 33 -6.71 -6.57 -5.50
CA PRO A 33 -7.27 -7.92 -5.54
C PRO A 33 -8.76 -7.94 -5.18
N PRO A 34 -9.64 -8.55 -5.99
CA PRO A 34 -11.10 -8.43 -5.83
C PRO A 34 -11.67 -9.19 -4.61
N ASP A 35 -10.95 -10.17 -4.07
CA ASP A 35 -11.45 -11.06 -3.01
C ASP A 35 -11.47 -10.43 -1.59
N TYR A 36 -11.32 -9.11 -1.49
CA TYR A 36 -11.16 -8.42 -0.21
C TYR A 36 -12.09 -7.22 -0.09
N ALA A 37 -12.62 -7.02 1.12
CA ALA A 37 -13.35 -5.80 1.45
C ALA A 37 -12.36 -4.68 1.78
N TYR A 38 -12.35 -3.63 0.97
CA TYR A 38 -11.49 -2.46 1.15
C TYR A 38 -12.25 -1.32 1.81
N HIS A 39 -11.58 -0.64 2.73
CA HIS A 39 -12.02 0.64 3.26
C HIS A 39 -10.92 1.68 3.05
N ILE A 40 -11.14 2.61 2.12
CA ILE A 40 -10.16 3.65 1.80
C ILE A 40 -10.17 4.70 2.92
N CYS A 41 -9.01 4.90 3.53
CA CYS A 41 -8.79 5.86 4.59
C CYS A 41 -8.26 7.18 4.06
N ASN A 42 -7.38 7.14 3.07
CA ASN A 42 -6.83 8.34 2.44
C ASN A 42 -6.56 8.07 0.98
N TYR A 43 -6.79 9.06 0.14
CA TYR A 43 -6.35 9.04 -1.24
C TYR A 43 -5.94 10.44 -1.65
N GLN A 44 -4.74 10.55 -2.20
CA GLN A 44 -4.20 11.80 -2.69
C GLN A 44 -3.54 11.57 -4.05
N GLU A 45 -3.95 12.38 -5.03
CA GLU A 45 -3.22 12.48 -6.29
C GLU A 45 -2.02 13.40 -6.09
N VAL A 46 -0.86 12.87 -6.42
CA VAL A 46 0.41 13.58 -6.42
C VAL A 46 0.69 14.01 -7.87
N ALA A 47 1.41 15.13 -8.03
CA ALA A 47 1.82 15.60 -9.34
C ALA A 47 2.49 14.49 -10.18
N ASP A 48 2.38 14.61 -11.50
CA ASP A 48 2.89 13.65 -12.50
C ASP A 48 2.18 12.29 -12.54
N GLY A 49 0.88 12.24 -12.27
CA GLY A 49 0.10 10.99 -12.37
C GLY A 49 0.46 9.94 -11.31
N LYS A 50 1.06 10.39 -10.20
CA LYS A 50 1.37 9.55 -9.04
C LYS A 50 0.19 9.60 -8.08
N CYS A 51 -0.03 8.55 -7.30
CA CYS A 51 -1.03 8.56 -6.25
C CYS A 51 -0.47 7.96 -4.96
N GLU A 52 -0.99 8.45 -3.85
CA GLU A 52 -0.80 7.88 -2.53
C GLU A 52 -2.18 7.46 -2.00
N ALA A 53 -2.28 6.19 -1.60
CA ALA A 53 -3.52 5.63 -1.08
C ALA A 53 -3.24 4.88 0.22
N GLU A 54 -4.09 5.11 1.22
CA GLU A 54 -4.16 4.31 2.44
C GLU A 54 -5.52 3.64 2.50
N PHE A 55 -5.53 2.33 2.68
CA PHE A 55 -6.76 1.55 2.85
C PHE A 55 -6.58 0.48 3.91
N ARG A 56 -7.70 0.04 4.46
CA ARG A 56 -7.81 -1.04 5.43
C ARG A 56 -8.53 -2.22 4.80
N ILE A 57 -8.07 -3.41 5.15
CA ILE A 57 -8.64 -4.69 4.75
C ILE A 57 -8.88 -5.53 6.00
N ASP A 58 -9.86 -6.43 5.95
CA ASP A 58 -10.17 -7.33 7.08
C ASP A 58 -9.20 -8.52 7.11
N ILE A 59 -7.94 -8.24 7.43
CA ILE A 59 -6.89 -9.24 7.64
C ILE A 59 -6.29 -9.05 9.02
N SER A 60 -6.21 -10.14 9.78
CA SER A 60 -5.77 -10.13 11.18
C SER A 60 -4.46 -10.86 11.44
N ASN A 61 -3.91 -11.57 10.44
CA ASN A 61 -2.69 -12.35 10.58
C ASN A 61 -1.63 -11.96 9.53
N GLU A 62 -0.38 -12.36 9.79
CA GLU A 62 0.76 -12.05 8.91
C GLU A 62 0.73 -12.87 7.60
N ALA A 63 0.24 -14.11 7.65
CA ALA A 63 0.23 -15.02 6.50
C ALA A 63 -0.71 -14.51 5.40
N ASP A 64 -1.93 -14.12 5.75
CA ASP A 64 -2.92 -13.57 4.83
C ASP A 64 -2.49 -12.21 4.30
N ALA A 65 -1.77 -11.41 5.12
CA ALA A 65 -1.20 -10.14 4.66
C ALA A 65 -0.13 -10.35 3.59
N LYS A 66 0.68 -11.42 3.70
CA LYS A 66 1.65 -11.82 2.66
C LYS A 66 0.95 -12.34 1.42
N LEU A 67 -0.11 -13.14 1.58
CA LEU A 67 -0.91 -13.64 0.46
C LEU A 67 -1.59 -12.51 -0.32
N TRP A 68 -2.17 -11.53 0.38
CA TRP A 68 -2.73 -10.33 -0.23
C TRP A 68 -1.67 -9.57 -1.03
N LEU A 69 -0.47 -9.41 -0.45
CA LEU A 69 0.65 -8.75 -1.13
C LEU A 69 1.08 -9.51 -2.39
N GLU A 70 1.10 -10.83 -2.36
CA GLU A 70 1.40 -11.65 -3.55
C GLU A 70 0.38 -11.42 -4.67
N LYS A 71 -0.91 -11.50 -4.36
CA LYS A 71 -2.00 -11.21 -5.31
C LYS A 71 -1.88 -9.81 -5.89
N TYR A 72 -1.60 -8.81 -5.04
CA TYR A 72 -1.41 -7.43 -5.46
C TYR A 72 -0.23 -7.28 -6.45
N GLN A 73 0.89 -7.95 -6.18
CA GLN A 73 2.04 -7.96 -7.09
C GLN A 73 1.73 -8.64 -8.43
N GLN A 74 0.97 -9.74 -8.42
CA GLN A 74 0.57 -10.44 -9.63
C GLN A 74 -0.37 -9.59 -10.51
N LEU A 75 -1.27 -8.82 -9.89
CA LEU A 75 -2.23 -7.96 -10.57
C LEU A 75 -1.55 -6.71 -11.15
N THR A 76 -0.78 -5.99 -10.32
CA THR A 76 -0.10 -4.74 -10.72
C THR A 76 1.16 -4.95 -11.56
N LYS A 77 1.68 -6.18 -11.63
CA LYS A 77 2.97 -6.54 -12.24
C LYS A 77 4.17 -5.80 -11.61
N VAL A 78 3.99 -5.20 -10.44
CA VAL A 78 5.07 -4.56 -9.68
C VAL A 78 5.60 -5.55 -8.67
N THR A 79 6.90 -5.87 -8.73
CA THR A 79 7.54 -6.69 -7.69
C THR A 79 8.09 -5.80 -6.58
N PHE A 80 7.72 -6.11 -5.34
CA PHE A 80 8.13 -5.37 -4.15
C PHE A 80 9.22 -6.12 -3.38
N ARG A 81 10.24 -5.39 -2.91
CA ARG A 81 11.28 -5.87 -1.99
C ARG A 81 11.15 -5.18 -0.64
N VAL A 82 11.46 -5.90 0.43
CA VAL A 82 11.49 -5.33 1.78
C VAL A 82 12.54 -4.21 1.82
N GLU A 83 12.11 -3.02 2.21
CA GLU A 83 12.97 -1.87 2.51
C GLU A 83 13.35 -1.87 3.99
N ALA A 84 12.36 -2.04 4.86
CA ALA A 84 12.56 -2.09 6.31
C ALA A 84 11.44 -2.87 6.99
N THR A 85 11.79 -3.62 8.03
CA THR A 85 10.82 -4.25 8.94
C THR A 85 10.85 -3.47 10.25
N LYS A 86 9.70 -3.03 10.76
CA LYS A 86 9.65 -2.42 12.09
C LYS A 86 9.59 -3.51 13.14
N LEU A 87 10.34 -3.30 14.22
CA LEU A 87 10.34 -4.21 15.37
C LEU A 87 8.94 -4.31 15.97
N LYS A 88 8.61 -5.52 16.44
CA LYS A 88 7.32 -5.83 17.07
C LYS A 88 7.25 -5.15 18.43
N ASN A 89 6.79 -3.90 18.45
CA ASN A 89 6.38 -3.27 19.70
C ASN A 89 5.00 -3.83 20.04
N GLY A 90 4.98 -4.95 20.78
CA GLY A 90 3.84 -5.89 20.94
C GLY A 90 2.53 -5.32 21.50
N TRP A 91 2.45 -4.02 21.73
CA TRP A 91 1.27 -3.31 22.21
C TRP A 91 0.29 -2.92 21.10
N VAL A 92 0.75 -2.67 19.88
CA VAL A 92 -0.11 -2.07 18.82
C VAL A 92 -0.03 -2.81 17.49
N ASN A 93 1.18 -3.13 17.02
CA ASN A 93 1.37 -3.75 15.69
C ASN A 93 1.91 -5.17 15.86
N LEU A 94 1.24 -6.14 15.23
CA LEU A 94 1.71 -7.52 15.13
C LEU A 94 2.80 -7.65 14.05
N PHE A 95 2.65 -6.89 12.97
CA PHE A 95 3.52 -6.93 11.82
C PHE A 95 3.49 -5.57 11.10
N LYS A 96 4.65 -4.98 10.84
CA LYS A 96 4.74 -3.79 9.98
C LYS A 96 5.98 -3.85 9.10
N VAL A 97 5.78 -3.89 7.79
CA VAL A 97 6.85 -3.96 6.80
C VAL A 97 6.67 -2.88 5.74
N PHE A 98 7.77 -2.22 5.44
CA PHE A 98 7.90 -1.27 4.35
C PHE A 98 8.54 -1.95 3.16
N TYR A 99 7.96 -1.72 2.00
CA TYR A 99 8.37 -2.27 0.73
C TYR A 99 8.66 -1.18 -0.29
N ARG A 100 9.57 -1.48 -1.21
CA ARG A 100 9.91 -0.66 -2.38
C ARG A 100 9.91 -1.49 -3.64
N CYS A 101 9.74 -0.85 -4.80
CA CYS A 101 9.90 -1.53 -6.08
C CYS A 101 11.27 -2.20 -6.21
N GLN A 102 11.29 -3.43 -6.74
CA GLN A 102 12.51 -4.19 -7.04
C GLN A 102 13.46 -3.44 -7.98
N HIS A 103 12.90 -2.70 -8.94
CA HIS A 103 13.68 -1.93 -9.92
C HIS A 103 14.24 -0.62 -9.36
N LYS A 104 13.92 -0.26 -8.10
CA LYS A 104 14.61 0.83 -7.40
C LYS A 104 15.86 0.28 -6.72
N THR A 105 16.89 0.05 -7.52
CA THR A 105 18.18 -0.44 -7.01
C THR A 105 18.90 0.72 -6.33
N LEU A 106 19.33 0.58 -5.07
CA LEU A 106 20.13 1.61 -4.39
C LEU A 106 21.54 1.63 -4.99
N PRO A 107 21.87 2.59 -5.89
CA PRO A 107 23.16 2.57 -6.55
C PRO A 107 24.26 2.94 -5.54
N ARG A 108 25.41 2.28 -5.61
CA ARG A 108 26.57 2.57 -4.73
C ARG A 108 27.34 3.82 -5.15
N SER A 109 27.12 4.31 -6.36
CA SER A 109 27.70 5.54 -6.91
C SER A 109 26.69 6.23 -7.83
N GLU A 110 26.81 7.54 -8.01
CA GLU A 110 25.93 8.30 -8.90
C GLU A 110 25.98 7.80 -10.35
N THR A 111 27.18 7.40 -10.81
CA THR A 111 27.41 6.87 -12.16
C THR A 111 26.88 5.45 -12.36
N ALA A 112 26.58 4.70 -11.29
CA ALA A 112 26.11 3.32 -11.42
C ALA A 112 24.74 3.23 -12.12
N SER A 113 23.87 4.23 -11.91
CA SER A 113 22.57 4.30 -12.58
C SER A 113 22.66 4.67 -14.06
N GLN A 114 23.76 5.31 -14.48
CA GLN A 114 23.98 5.77 -15.85
C GLN A 114 24.49 4.66 -16.78
N LYS A 115 24.93 3.52 -16.23
CA LYS A 115 25.37 2.37 -17.03
C LYS A 115 24.19 1.77 -17.78
N MET A 116 24.36 1.43 -19.07
CA MET A 116 23.32 0.74 -19.85
C MET A 116 22.88 -0.59 -19.23
N SER A 117 23.74 -1.25 -18.45
CA SER A 117 23.41 -2.48 -17.72
C SER A 117 22.60 -2.23 -16.43
N SER A 118 22.34 -0.98 -16.07
CA SER A 118 21.59 -0.62 -14.86
C SER A 118 20.14 -1.07 -14.99
N LYS A 119 19.66 -1.84 -14.02
CA LYS A 119 18.25 -2.20 -13.88
C LYS A 119 17.47 -1.17 -13.05
N ASN A 120 18.10 -0.02 -12.73
CA ASN A 120 17.48 1.02 -11.93
C ASN A 120 16.49 1.83 -12.77
N THR A 121 15.20 1.69 -12.51
CA THR A 121 14.17 2.54 -13.14
C THR A 121 13.82 3.76 -12.31
N ASN A 122 14.44 3.94 -11.13
CA ASN A 122 14.07 4.95 -10.15
C ASN A 122 12.57 4.94 -9.81
N CYS A 123 11.93 3.77 -9.89
CA CYS A 123 10.49 3.62 -9.66
C CYS A 123 10.11 4.16 -8.26
N PRO A 124 9.14 5.09 -8.16
CA PRO A 124 8.74 5.69 -6.90
C PRO A 124 7.81 4.78 -6.07
N ALA A 125 7.35 3.66 -6.61
CA ALA A 125 6.38 2.79 -5.96
C ALA A 125 6.90 2.26 -4.61
N LYS A 126 6.12 2.54 -3.56
CA LYS A 126 6.33 2.12 -2.18
C LYS A 126 5.03 1.56 -1.63
N LEU A 127 5.15 0.63 -0.70
CA LEU A 127 4.00 0.02 -0.04
C LEU A 127 4.35 -0.24 1.42
N ALA A 128 3.43 0.10 2.32
CA ALA A 128 3.56 -0.24 3.74
C ALA A 128 2.42 -1.18 4.13
N VAL A 129 2.75 -2.37 4.61
CA VAL A 129 1.76 -3.34 5.10
C VAL A 129 1.87 -3.37 6.62
N ASN A 130 0.74 -3.14 7.30
CA ASN A 130 0.66 -3.15 8.76
C ASN A 130 -0.54 -3.98 9.23
N VAL A 131 -0.27 -5.00 10.06
CA VAL A 131 -1.28 -5.78 10.77
C VAL A 131 -1.30 -5.32 12.22
N LYS A 132 -2.41 -4.70 12.63
CA LYS A 132 -2.61 -4.19 13.98
C LYS A 132 -3.28 -5.25 14.86
N LYS A 133 -2.96 -5.26 16.15
CA LYS A 133 -3.68 -6.07 17.12
C LYS A 133 -5.06 -5.45 17.35
N ILE A 134 -6.11 -6.26 17.25
CA ILE A 134 -7.48 -5.80 17.56
C ILE A 134 -7.65 -5.89 19.09
N PRO A 135 -7.84 -4.75 19.80
CA PRO A 135 -8.10 -4.79 21.24
C PRO A 135 -9.41 -5.55 21.49
N GLY A 136 -9.37 -6.57 22.35
CA GLY A 136 -10.55 -7.37 22.74
C GLY A 136 -10.78 -8.68 21.97
N LYS A 137 -10.07 -8.96 20.87
CA LYS A 137 -10.04 -10.31 20.29
C LYS A 137 -8.91 -11.11 20.97
N LEU A 138 -9.28 -11.98 21.91
CA LEU A 138 -8.38 -13.01 22.45
C LEU A 138 -7.97 -13.91 21.26
N SER A 139 -6.69 -13.92 20.91
CA SER A 139 -6.13 -14.94 20.02
C SER A 139 -6.32 -16.30 20.72
N LYS A 140 -7.23 -17.13 20.21
CA LYS A 140 -7.27 -18.57 20.53
C LYS A 140 -6.13 -19.27 19.81
#